data_AF-A0A354HQX6-F1
#
_entry.id   AF-A0A354HQX6-F1
#
_cell.length_a   1.000
_cell.length_b   1.000
_cell.length_c   1.000
_cell.angle_alpha   90.00
_cell.angle_beta   90.00
_cell.angle_gamma   90.00
#
_symmetry.space_group_name_H-M   'P 1'
#
loop_
_entity.id
_entity.type
_entity.pdbx_description
1 polymer ?
#
loop_
_entity_poly.entity_id
_entity_poly.type
_entity_poly.pdbx_seq_one_letter_code
_entity_poly.pdbx_strand_id
1 'polypeptide(L)' 'MDNNRYVAKKGESLYLIARTRGLETRQLAQANPDIQNVFDDLENQMVVFPDALCPNGFLYTIQAGDTYFQLAQRFGTT' A
#
# COMPACT_ATOMS: atom_id res chain seq x y z
N MET A 1 0.18 5.76 -16.58
CA MET A 1 -1.20 5.26 -16.47
C MET A 1 -1.45 5.02 -15.00
N ASP A 2 -2.31 5.80 -14.37
CA ASP A 2 -2.57 5.79 -12.93
C ASP A 2 -3.35 4.53 -12.53
N ASN A 3 -2.69 3.36 -12.55
CA ASN A 3 -3.29 2.05 -12.22
C ASN A 3 -3.57 1.87 -10.71
N ASN A 4 -3.42 2.96 -9.96
CA ASN A 4 -3.46 3.01 -8.51
C ASN A 4 -4.78 3.65 -7.99
N ARG A 5 -5.70 4.01 -8.89
CA ARG A 5 -7.01 4.59 -8.55
C ARG A 5 -8.13 3.58 -8.80
N TYR A 6 -9.13 3.55 -7.94
CA TYR A 6 -10.29 2.66 -8.04
C TYR A 6 -11.56 3.40 -7.63
N VAL A 7 -12.61 3.26 -8.42
CA VAL A 7 -13.93 3.79 -8.08
C VAL A 7 -14.68 2.74 -7.28
N ALA A 8 -15.01 3.06 -6.03
CA ALA A 8 -15.70 2.12 -5.16
C ALA A 8 -17.13 1.87 -5.61
N LYS A 9 -17.54 0.62 -5.49
CA LYS A 9 -18.89 0.15 -5.84
C LYS A 9 -19.81 0.32 -4.64
N LYS A 10 -21.12 0.26 -4.92
CA LYS A 10 -22.16 0.32 -3.90
C LYS A 10 -21.91 -0.65 -2.75
N GLY A 11 -21.96 -0.15 -1.52
CA GLY A 11 -21.78 -0.93 -0.29
C GLY A 11 -20.33 -1.30 0.02
N GLU A 12 -19.36 -0.80 -0.76
CA GLU A 12 -17.95 -0.96 -0.41
C GLU A 12 -17.51 0.13 0.57
N SER A 13 -16.76 -0.28 1.58
CA SER A 13 -16.05 0.61 2.49
C SER A 13 -14.55 0.48 2.32
N LEU A 14 -13.78 1.46 2.82
CA LEU A 14 -12.33 1.42 2.75
C LEU A 14 -11.76 0.14 3.41
N TYR A 15 -12.40 -0.29 4.50
CA TYR A 15 -12.08 -1.55 5.18
C TYR A 15 -12.24 -2.78 4.28
N LEU A 16 -13.39 -2.92 3.59
CA LEU A 16 -13.67 -4.06 2.71
C LEU A 16 -12.74 -4.08 1.50
N ILE A 17 -12.47 -2.90 0.93
CA ILE A 17 -11.57 -2.75 -0.22
C ILE A 17 -10.14 -3.14 0.18
N ALA A 18 -9.63 -2.64 1.31
CA ALA A 18 -8.30 -2.98 1.83
C ALA A 18 -8.18 -4.50 2.04
N ARG A 19 -9.15 -5.10 2.73
CA ARG A 19 -9.19 -6.54 3.00
C ARG A 19 -9.19 -7.38 1.72
N THR A 20 -9.96 -6.97 0.72
CA THR A 20 -10.04 -7.69 -0.57
C THR A 20 -8.73 -7.64 -1.34
N ARG A 21 -7.95 -6.56 -1.20
CA ARG A 21 -6.63 -6.42 -1.84
C ARG A 21 -5.46 -6.91 -0.98
N GLY A 22 -5.72 -7.44 0.22
CA GLY A 22 -4.67 -7.87 1.14
C GLY A 22 -3.82 -6.71 1.68
N LEU A 23 -4.37 -5.49 1.71
CA LEU A 23 -3.72 -4.31 2.29
C LEU A 23 -4.14 -4.12 3.75
N GLU A 24 -3.27 -3.52 4.56
CA GLU A 24 -3.69 -3.02 5.86
C GLU A 24 -4.64 -1.83 5.68
N THR A 25 -5.78 -1.83 6.38
CA THR A 25 -6.75 -0.73 6.31
C THR A 25 -6.13 0.62 6.68
N ARG A 26 -5.19 0.64 7.65
CA ARG A 26 -4.45 1.86 8.02
C ARG A 26 -3.60 2.40 6.87
N GLN A 27 -2.89 1.52 6.17
CA GLN A 27 -2.07 1.90 5.02
C GLN A 27 -2.96 2.49 3.91
N LEU A 28 -4.11 1.88 3.64
CA LEU A 28 -5.05 2.42 2.67
C LEU A 28 -5.67 3.75 3.13
N ALA A 29 -6.00 3.90 4.42
CA ALA A 29 -6.51 5.16 4.98
C ALA A 29 -5.50 6.31 4.89
N GLN A 30 -4.20 6.03 5.08
CA GLN A 30 -3.16 7.05 4.91
C GLN A 30 -3.06 7.58 3.47
N ALA A 31 -3.35 6.75 2.47
CA ALA A 31 -3.41 7.17 1.07
C ALA A 31 -4.71 7.94 0.72
N ASN A 32 -5.72 7.91 1.61
CA ASN A 32 -7.03 8.52 1.40
C ASN A 32 -7.44 9.38 2.61
N PRO A 33 -6.72 10.49 2.89
CA PRO A 33 -6.94 11.30 4.08
C PRO A 33 -8.33 11.96 4.15
N ASP A 34 -9.01 12.10 3.03
CA ASP A 34 -10.37 12.68 2.96
C ASP A 34 -11.46 11.72 3.49
N ILE A 35 -11.15 10.42 3.58
CA ILE A 35 -12.07 9.39 4.10
C ILE A 35 -11.91 9.33 5.62
N GLN A 36 -12.79 10.04 6.33
CA GLN A 36 -12.74 10.14 7.80
C GLN A 36 -13.08 8.83 8.50
N ASN A 37 -14.08 8.10 7.98
CA ASN A 37 -14.51 6.82 8.53
C ASN A 37 -14.33 5.71 7.50
N VAL A 38 -13.48 4.74 7.85
CA VAL A 38 -13.11 3.61 6.98
C VAL A 38 -14.25 2.61 6.74
N PHE A 39 -15.36 2.75 7.46
CA PHE A 39 -16.55 1.90 7.34
C PHE A 39 -17.71 2.54 6.57
N ASP A 40 -17.59 3.81 6.17
CA ASP A 40 -18.62 4.49 5.36
C ASP A 40 -18.78 3.79 4.01
N ASP A 41 -19.97 3.93 3.41
CA ASP A 41 -20.22 3.53 2.03
C ASP A 41 -19.56 4.53 1.09
N LEU A 42 -18.60 4.05 0.31
CA LEU A 42 -17.80 4.85 -0.60
C LEU A 42 -18.34 4.82 -2.03
N GLU A 43 -19.58 4.40 -2.26
CA GLU A 43 -20.19 4.32 -3.59
C GLU A 43 -19.83 5.53 -4.48
N ASN A 44 -19.23 5.25 -5.65
CA ASN A 44 -18.75 6.21 -6.64
C ASN A 44 -17.59 7.13 -6.22
N GLN A 45 -17.02 6.96 -5.02
CA GLN A 45 -15.82 7.68 -4.60
C GLN A 45 -14.54 7.05 -5.17
N MET A 46 -13.53 7.89 -5.38
CA MET A 46 -12.21 7.45 -5.81
C MET A 46 -11.38 7.07 -4.60
N VAL A 47 -10.95 5.81 -4.55
CA VAL A 47 -9.97 5.28 -3.62
C VAL A 47 -8.62 5.18 -4.33
N VAL A 48 -7.60 5.75 -3.71
CA VAL A 48 -6.20 5.67 -4.14
C VAL A 48 -5.53 4.55 -3.35
N PHE A 49 -4.96 3.54 -4.01
CA PHE A 49 -4.12 2.58 -3.29
C PHE A 49 -2.77 3.21 -2.98
N PRO A 50 -2.09 2.79 -1.91
CA PRO A 50 -0.68 3.10 -1.79
C PRO A 50 0.05 2.46 -2.98
N ASP A 51 0.98 3.20 -3.60
CA ASP A 51 1.93 2.56 -4.51
C ASP A 51 2.61 1.43 -3.74
N ALA A 52 2.83 0.29 -4.40
CA ALA A 52 3.64 -0.76 -3.80
C ALA A 52 4.96 -0.12 -3.34
N LEU A 53 5.29 -0.24 -2.05
CA LEU A 53 6.51 0.37 -1.47
C LEU A 53 7.76 0.02 -2.28
N CYS A 54 7.73 -1.15 -2.93
CA CYS A 54 8.76 -1.59 -3.86
C CYS A 54 8.09 -2.30 -5.05
N PRO A 55 7.63 -1.61 -6.11
CA PRO A 55 6.93 -2.24 -7.23
C PRO A 55 7.79 -3.29 -7.95
N ASN A 56 9.12 -3.15 -7.87
CA ASN A 56 10.12 -4.05 -8.42
C ASN A 56 11.23 -4.37 -7.39
N GLY A 57 10.90 -4.30 -6.10
CA GLY A 57 11.88 -4.55 -5.03
C GLY A 57 11.27 -5.32 -3.88
N PHE A 58 11.99 -5.40 -2.77
CA PHE A 58 11.54 -6.09 -1.58
C PHE A 58 12.00 -5.32 -0.34
N LEU A 59 11.26 -5.49 0.76
CA LEU A 59 11.67 -4.99 2.05
C LEU A 59 12.69 -5.96 2.65
N TYR A 60 13.80 -5.42 3.15
CA TYR A 60 14.82 -6.18 3.87
C TYR A 60 14.93 -5.66 5.30
N THR A 61 14.74 -6.55 6.28
CA THR A 61 14.98 -6.24 7.68
C THR A 61 16.44 -6.53 8.01
N ILE A 62 17.16 -5.50 8.46
CA ILE A 62 18.57 -5.60 8.85
C ILE A 62 18.74 -6.66 9.94
N GLN A 63 19.67 -7.57 9.71
CA GLN A 63 20.05 -8.64 10.63
C GLN A 63 21.39 -8.31 11.30
N ALA A 64 21.66 -8.94 12.45
CA ALA A 64 22.93 -8.78 13.12
C ALA A 64 24.07 -9.24 12.21
N GLY A 65 25.06 -8.37 12.00
CA GLY A 65 26.21 -8.63 11.13
C GLY A 65 26.07 -8.08 9.70
N ASP A 66 24.91 -7.56 9.32
CA ASP A 66 24.77 -6.85 8.05
C ASP A 66 25.59 -5.56 8.02
N THR A 67 26.16 -5.26 6.85
CA THR A 67 26.81 -3.97 6.55
C THR A 67 26.28 -3.45 5.22
N TYR A 68 26.26 -2.13 5.02
CA TYR A 68 25.85 -1.54 3.73
C TYR A 68 26.64 -2.13 2.55
N PHE A 69 27.95 -2.34 2.74
CA PHE A 69 28.82 -2.93 1.72
C PHE A 69 28.38 -4.35 1.32
N GLN A 70 28.11 -5.23 2.29
CA GLN A 70 27.69 -6.61 2.01
C GLN A 70 26.27 -6.68 1.43
N LEU A 71 25.36 -5.80 1.86
CA LEU A 71 24.02 -5.72 1.30
C LEU A 71 24.03 -5.21 -0.14
N ALA A 72 24.88 -4.23 -0.44
CA ALA A 72 25.11 -3.73 -1.78
C ALA A 72 25.62 -4.84 -2.72
N GLN A 73 26.63 -5.60 -2.28
CA GLN A 73 27.15 -6.75 -3.04
C GLN A 73 26.10 -7.85 -3.22
N ARG A 74 25.34 -8.18 -2.17
CA ARG A 74 24.32 -9.24 -2.20
C ARG A 74 23.17 -8.93 -3.16
N PHE A 75 22.73 -7.66 -3.20
CA PHE A 75 21.56 -7.24 -3.98
C PHE A 75 21.91 -6.50 -5.27
N GLY A 76 23.19 -6.35 -5.59
CA GLY A 76 23.65 -5.71 -6.82
C GLY A 76 23.33 -4.21 -6.88
N THR A 77 23.38 -3.52 -5.74
CA THR A 77 23.26 -2.06 -5.65
C THR A 77 24.61 -1.42 -5.29
N THR A 78 24.70 -0.09 -5.36
CA THR A 78 25.92 0.70 -5.02
C THR A 78 25.76 1.47 -3.73
#